data_AF-A0A0E3RUZ9-F1
#
_entry.id   AF-A0A0E3RUZ9-F1
#
_cell.length_a   1.000
_cell.length_b   1.000
_cell.length_c   1.000
_cell.angle_alpha   90.00
_cell.angle_beta   90.00
_cell.angle_gamma   90.00
#
_symmetry.space_group_name_H-M   'P 1'
#
loop_
_entity.id
_entity.type
_entity.pdbx_description
1 polymer ?
#
loop_
_entity_poly.entity_id
_entity_poly.type
_entity_poly.pdbx_seq_one_letter_code
_entity_poly.pdbx_strand_id
1 'polypeptide(L)'
;MNAQKELNRKLMKQCNVPRDRIIMDPTTAALGYGLDYAYTNMERIRLAALMGDDELTFPMSSGTTNAWGARESWMVGSPLKEDSDWGPREYRGPIWEIVTGLSLAIAGNDLFMMMHPTSVAVLKQITQTLFGTIDTEQVDIANWIGAEV
;
A
#
# COMPACT_ATOMS: atom_id res chain seq x y z
N MET A 1 -12.87 -4.03 9.32
CA MET A 1 -13.33 -5.41 9.01
C MET A 1 -14.85 -5.62 9.11
N ASN A 2 -15.49 -5.51 10.29
CA ASN A 2 -16.93 -5.83 10.43
C ASN A 2 -17.85 -5.00 9.53
N ALA A 3 -17.59 -3.70 9.40
CA ALA A 3 -18.34 -2.84 8.48
C ALA A 3 -18.15 -3.25 7.02
N GLN A 4 -16.95 -3.70 6.64
CA GLN A 4 -16.67 -4.20 5.29
C GLN A 4 -17.47 -5.47 4.98
N LYS A 5 -17.49 -6.43 5.92
CA LYS A 5 -18.31 -7.65 5.81
C LYS A 5 -19.78 -7.33 5.59
N GLU A 6 -20.31 -6.44 6.41
CA GLU A 6 -21.71 -6.02 6.33
C GLU A 6 -22.01 -5.33 4.98
N LEU A 7 -21.12 -4.45 4.52
CA LEU A 7 -21.26 -3.81 3.21
C LEU A 7 -21.28 -4.84 2.08
N ASN A 8 -20.31 -5.75 2.04
CA ASN A 8 -20.21 -6.79 1.02
C ASN A 8 -21.44 -7.70 1.02
N ARG A 9 -21.93 -8.09 2.21
CA ARG A 9 -23.14 -8.87 2.38
C ARG A 9 -24.37 -8.15 1.82
N LYS A 10 -24.53 -6.85 2.09
CA LYS A 10 -25.64 -6.05 1.56
C LYS A 10 -25.57 -5.93 0.04
N LEU A 11 -24.40 -5.64 -0.51
CA LEU A 11 -24.18 -5.57 -1.95
C LEU A 11 -24.58 -6.88 -2.65
N MET A 12 -24.18 -8.02 -2.11
CA MET A 12 -24.53 -9.33 -2.66
C MET A 12 -26.01 -9.69 -2.47
N LYS A 13 -26.52 -9.62 -1.24
CA LYS A 13 -27.83 -10.21 -0.89
C LYS A 13 -29.01 -9.27 -1.13
N GLN A 14 -28.81 -7.96 -1.04
CA GLN A 14 -29.88 -6.96 -1.15
C GLN A 14 -29.85 -6.22 -2.48
N CYS A 15 -28.65 -5.87 -2.95
CA CYS A 15 -28.49 -5.16 -4.22
C CYS A 15 -28.23 -6.09 -5.42
N ASN A 16 -28.04 -7.40 -5.16
CA ASN A 16 -27.81 -8.41 -6.18
C ASN A 16 -26.62 -8.11 -7.11
N VAL A 17 -25.61 -7.41 -6.57
CA VAL A 17 -24.38 -7.07 -7.31
C VAL A 17 -23.59 -8.35 -7.56
N PRO A 18 -23.25 -8.67 -8.83
CA PRO A 18 -22.42 -9.81 -9.15
C PRO A 18 -21.06 -9.74 -8.43
N ARG A 19 -20.57 -10.87 -7.91
CA ARG A 19 -19.33 -10.90 -7.10
C ARG A 19 -18.09 -10.41 -7.87
N ASP A 20 -18.03 -10.67 -9.16
CA ASP A 20 -16.98 -10.24 -10.08
C ASP A 20 -17.01 -8.72 -10.36
N ARG A 21 -17.95 -7.99 -9.77
CA ARG A 21 -18.10 -6.52 -9.86
C ARG A 21 -17.77 -5.79 -8.56
N ILE A 22 -17.14 -6.46 -7.59
CA ILE A 22 -16.82 -5.89 -6.28
C ILE A 22 -15.31 -5.88 -6.08
N ILE A 23 -14.78 -4.70 -5.73
CA ILE A 23 -13.43 -4.50 -5.18
C ILE A 23 -13.62 -3.77 -3.85
N MET A 24 -12.94 -4.22 -2.79
CA MET A 24 -13.02 -3.62 -1.47
C MET A 24 -12.01 -2.49 -1.31
N ASP A 25 -12.44 -1.34 -0.82
CA ASP A 25 -11.54 -0.35 -0.21
C ASP A 25 -11.72 -0.40 1.32
N PRO A 26 -10.84 -1.10 2.05
CA PRO A 26 -10.94 -1.20 3.51
C PRO A 26 -10.44 0.05 4.25
N THR A 27 -10.37 1.19 3.55
CA THR A 27 -9.87 2.50 3.97
C THR A 27 -8.35 2.53 4.10
N THR A 28 -7.71 3.21 3.15
CA THR A 28 -6.25 3.41 3.13
C THR A 28 -5.83 4.63 3.92
N ALA A 29 -4.77 4.49 4.70
CA ALA A 29 -4.09 5.57 5.40
C ALA A 29 -2.62 5.67 4.92
N ALA A 30 -2.09 6.89 4.86
CA ALA A 30 -0.73 7.13 4.41
C ALA A 30 0.30 6.84 5.51
N LEU A 31 1.55 6.60 5.10
CA LEU A 31 2.70 6.55 6.02
C LEU A 31 2.69 7.75 6.98
N GLY A 32 2.84 7.48 8.28
CA GLY A 32 2.81 8.51 9.33
C GLY A 32 1.42 8.96 9.78
N TYR A 33 0.35 8.57 9.08
CA TYR A 33 -1.02 9.04 9.32
C TYR A 33 -2.03 7.88 9.42
N GLY A 34 -1.65 6.80 10.13
CA GLY A 34 -2.53 5.65 10.38
C GLY A 34 -2.30 4.42 9.46
N LEU A 35 -1.17 4.37 8.75
CA LEU A 35 -0.80 3.24 7.89
C LEU A 35 -0.80 1.90 8.62
N ASP A 36 -0.40 1.87 9.89
CA ASP A 36 -0.41 0.70 10.78
C ASP A 36 -1.83 0.12 10.96
N TYR A 37 -2.82 0.99 11.11
CA TYR A 37 -4.23 0.59 11.17
C TYR A 37 -4.70 0.01 9.84
N ALA A 38 -4.40 0.70 8.73
CA ALA A 38 -4.76 0.23 7.39
C ALA A 38 -4.11 -1.13 7.08
N TYR A 39 -2.82 -1.27 7.36
CA TYR A 39 -2.04 -2.50 7.21
C TYR A 39 -2.68 -3.65 7.98
N THR A 40 -2.88 -3.47 9.30
CA THR A 40 -3.45 -4.52 10.17
C THR A 40 -4.86 -4.91 9.72
N ASN A 41 -5.68 -3.95 9.29
CA ASN A 41 -7.03 -4.23 8.82
C ASN A 41 -7.02 -5.00 7.49
N MET A 42 -6.15 -4.66 6.54
CA MET A 42 -5.98 -5.39 5.27
C MET A 42 -5.46 -6.81 5.50
N GLU A 43 -4.46 -6.99 6.36
CA GLU A 43 -3.91 -8.31 6.69
C GLU A 43 -4.98 -9.21 7.32
N ARG A 44 -5.76 -8.68 8.27
CA ARG A 44 -6.88 -9.43 8.87
C ARG A 44 -7.95 -9.81 7.86
N ILE A 45 -8.26 -8.93 6.91
CA ILE A 45 -9.20 -9.23 5.81
C ILE A 45 -8.64 -10.36 4.94
N ARG A 46 -7.36 -10.28 4.55
CA ARG A 46 -6.70 -11.31 3.73
C ARG A 46 -6.67 -12.66 4.44
N LEU A 47 -6.31 -12.70 5.72
CA LEU A 47 -6.30 -13.93 6.52
C LEU A 47 -7.71 -14.52 6.67
N ALA A 48 -8.72 -13.70 6.99
CA ALA A 48 -10.10 -14.16 7.10
C ALA A 48 -10.62 -14.76 5.78
N ALA A 49 -10.31 -14.11 4.66
CA ALA A 49 -10.63 -14.62 3.33
C ALA A 49 -9.99 -15.99 3.06
N LEU A 50 -8.70 -16.16 3.38
CA LEU A 50 -7.98 -17.44 3.23
C LEU A 50 -8.53 -18.53 4.17
N MET A 51 -9.09 -18.17 5.31
CA MET A 51 -9.76 -19.09 6.25
C MET A 51 -11.20 -19.45 5.84
N GLY A 52 -11.70 -18.93 4.72
CA GLY A 52 -13.03 -19.27 4.17
C GLY A 52 -14.15 -18.28 4.50
N ASP A 53 -13.83 -17.05 4.91
CA ASP A 53 -14.83 -16.00 5.06
C ASP A 53 -15.24 -15.43 3.68
N ASP A 54 -16.26 -16.01 3.07
CA ASP A 54 -16.75 -15.66 1.73
C ASP A 54 -17.16 -14.19 1.57
N GLU A 55 -17.43 -13.49 2.67
CA GLU A 55 -17.77 -12.07 2.63
C GLU A 55 -16.53 -11.17 2.48
N LEU A 56 -15.31 -11.73 2.57
CA LEU A 56 -14.04 -11.01 2.50
C LEU A 56 -13.12 -11.50 1.38
N THR A 57 -13.55 -12.48 0.57
CA THR A 57 -12.75 -13.07 -0.53
C THR A 57 -12.69 -12.21 -1.80
N PHE A 58 -12.92 -10.91 -1.70
CA PHE A 58 -12.82 -9.97 -2.82
C PHE A 58 -11.42 -9.37 -2.93
N PRO A 59 -11.01 -8.90 -4.12
CA PRO A 59 -9.80 -8.10 -4.24
C PRO A 59 -9.89 -6.80 -3.42
N MET A 60 -8.76 -6.34 -2.92
CA MET A 60 -8.60 -5.08 -2.20
C MET A 60 -7.97 -4.01 -3.08
N SER A 61 -8.51 -2.80 -3.02
CA SER A 61 -7.92 -1.58 -3.57
C SER A 61 -7.42 -0.67 -2.46
N SER A 62 -6.38 0.11 -2.77
CA SER A 62 -5.88 1.16 -1.88
C SER A 62 -5.80 2.51 -2.58
N GLY A 63 -6.25 3.55 -1.87
CA GLY A 63 -6.02 4.95 -2.20
C GLY A 63 -4.61 5.38 -1.83
N THR A 64 -3.58 4.78 -2.43
CA THR A 64 -2.17 5.09 -2.14
C THR A 64 -1.84 6.56 -2.37
N THR A 65 -2.59 7.24 -3.24
CA THR A 65 -2.57 8.70 -3.41
C THR A 65 -2.72 9.49 -2.11
N ASN A 66 -3.31 8.92 -1.05
CA ASN A 66 -3.39 9.56 0.26
C ASN A 66 -2.00 9.93 0.83
N ALA A 67 -0.93 9.30 0.35
CA ALA A 67 0.45 9.69 0.65
C ALA A 67 0.73 11.18 0.37
N TRP A 68 0.10 11.74 -0.67
CA TRP A 68 0.24 13.16 -1.04
C TRP A 68 -0.56 14.12 -0.12
N GLY A 69 -1.38 13.59 0.78
CA GLY A 69 -2.02 14.36 1.85
C GLY A 69 -1.10 14.59 3.06
N ALA A 70 -0.06 13.76 3.23
CA ALA A 70 0.93 13.92 4.29
C ALA A 70 1.76 15.18 4.07
N ARG A 71 1.97 15.99 5.10
CA ARG A 71 2.75 17.25 5.00
C ARG A 71 4.16 17.00 4.50
N GLU A 72 4.75 15.90 4.96
CA GLU A 72 6.07 15.38 4.66
C GLU A 72 6.24 15.00 3.18
N SER A 73 5.15 14.84 2.42
CA SER A 73 5.22 14.51 1.00
C SER A 73 5.37 15.75 0.08
N TRP A 74 4.85 16.91 0.47
CA TRP A 74 4.74 18.07 -0.43
C TRP A 74 5.28 19.39 0.12
N MET A 75 5.34 19.55 1.45
CA MET A 75 5.90 20.77 2.05
C MET A 75 7.40 20.86 1.78
N VAL A 76 7.86 22.09 1.55
CA VAL A 76 9.29 22.37 1.27
C VAL A 76 10.15 22.05 2.50
N GLY A 77 9.63 22.22 3.70
CA GLY A 77 10.25 21.82 4.96
C GLY A 77 9.22 21.80 6.09
N SER A 78 9.68 21.52 7.31
CA SER A 78 8.80 21.46 8.47
C SER A 78 8.10 22.79 8.75
N PRO A 79 6.81 22.78 9.13
CA PRO A 79 6.15 23.98 9.65
C PRO A 79 6.65 24.38 11.06
N LEU A 80 7.42 23.52 11.72
CA LEU A 80 7.96 23.75 13.06
C LEU A 80 9.38 24.31 12.96
N LYS A 81 9.65 25.41 13.68
CA LYS A 81 10.93 26.11 13.62
C LYS A 81 12.12 25.31 14.16
N GLU A 82 11.85 24.40 15.10
CA GLU A 82 12.89 23.62 15.81
C GLU A 82 13.00 22.18 15.29
N ASP A 83 12.34 21.88 14.18
CA ASP A 83 12.39 20.57 13.56
C ASP A 83 13.60 20.44 12.64
N SER A 84 13.94 19.20 12.35
CA SER A 84 14.99 18.81 11.42
C SER A 84 14.68 19.23 9.99
N ASP A 85 15.74 19.37 9.18
CA ASP A 85 15.60 19.47 7.74
C ASP A 85 15.07 18.12 7.19
N TRP A 86 13.89 18.17 6.56
CA TRP A 86 13.29 17.00 5.91
C TRP A 86 13.95 16.69 4.57
N GLY A 87 14.83 17.56 4.05
CA GLY A 87 15.47 17.40 2.75
C GLY A 87 14.52 17.67 1.57
N PRO A 88 14.96 17.40 0.32
CA PRO A 88 14.23 17.80 -0.87
C PRO A 88 12.90 17.07 -1.05
N ARG A 89 11.84 17.82 -1.30
CA ARG A 89 10.47 17.26 -1.46
C ARG A 89 10.33 16.37 -2.69
N GLU A 90 11.07 16.67 -3.76
CA GLU A 90 11.10 15.87 -5.00
C GLU A 90 11.53 14.41 -4.78
N TYR A 91 12.29 14.12 -3.73
CA TYR A 91 12.57 12.74 -3.32
C TYR A 91 11.55 12.25 -2.30
N ARG A 92 11.22 13.07 -1.29
CA ARG A 92 10.30 12.66 -0.22
C ARG A 92 8.91 12.28 -0.71
N GLY A 93 8.29 13.10 -1.55
CA GLY A 93 6.92 12.86 -2.02
C GLY A 93 6.77 11.49 -2.69
N PRO A 94 7.60 11.18 -3.71
CA PRO A 94 7.58 9.88 -4.34
C PRO A 94 7.89 8.73 -3.37
N ILE A 95 8.87 8.90 -2.47
CA ILE A 95 9.22 7.89 -1.45
C ILE A 95 8.04 7.63 -0.51
N TRP A 96 7.31 8.66 -0.09
CA TRP A 96 6.14 8.52 0.79
C TRP A 96 5.05 7.65 0.14
N GLU A 97 4.82 7.86 -1.15
CA GLU A 97 3.87 7.07 -1.93
C GLU A 97 4.38 5.64 -2.17
N ILE A 98 5.67 5.46 -2.46
CA ILE A 98 6.30 4.14 -2.63
C ILE A 98 6.19 3.32 -1.35
N VAL A 99 6.59 3.88 -0.20
CA VAL A 99 6.57 3.17 1.09
C VAL A 99 5.15 2.82 1.48
N THR A 100 4.20 3.74 1.34
CA THR A 100 2.77 3.46 1.57
C THR A 100 2.29 2.32 0.67
N GLY A 101 2.61 2.36 -0.62
CA GLY A 101 2.24 1.31 -1.57
C GLY A 101 2.84 -0.06 -1.23
N LEU A 102 4.14 -0.12 -0.96
CA LEU A 102 4.84 -1.37 -0.63
C LEU A 102 4.32 -1.98 0.67
N SER A 103 4.10 -1.17 1.72
CA SER A 103 3.52 -1.66 2.97
C SER A 103 2.14 -2.31 2.73
N LEU A 104 1.28 -1.67 1.95
CA LEU A 104 -0.06 -2.21 1.66
C LEU A 104 0.01 -3.42 0.71
N ALA A 105 1.00 -3.50 -0.17
CA ALA A 105 1.26 -4.67 -1.00
C ALA A 105 1.56 -5.91 -0.16
N ILE A 106 2.41 -5.76 0.87
CA ILE A 106 2.73 -6.84 1.81
C ILE A 106 1.49 -7.24 2.62
N ALA A 107 0.62 -6.28 2.97
CA ALA A 107 -0.66 -6.56 3.63
C ALA A 107 -1.70 -7.25 2.73
N GLY A 108 -1.38 -7.47 1.45
CA GLY A 108 -2.21 -8.20 0.50
C GLY A 108 -3.16 -7.32 -0.32
N ASN A 109 -2.85 -6.04 -0.55
CA ASN A 109 -3.60 -5.19 -1.47
C ASN A 109 -3.37 -5.58 -2.94
N ASP A 110 -4.43 -5.61 -3.75
CA ASP A 110 -4.39 -6.08 -5.15
C ASP A 110 -4.34 -4.94 -6.17
N LEU A 111 -5.02 -3.81 -5.91
CA LEU A 111 -5.12 -2.67 -6.81
C LEU A 111 -4.66 -1.38 -6.14
N PHE A 112 -3.74 -0.64 -6.77
CA PHE A 112 -3.16 0.59 -6.23
C PHE A 112 -3.63 1.79 -7.05
N MET A 113 -4.30 2.73 -6.39
CA MET A 113 -4.57 4.05 -6.95
C MET A 113 -3.43 4.98 -6.55
N MET A 114 -2.55 5.28 -7.52
CA MET A 114 -1.33 6.06 -7.34
C MET A 114 -1.32 7.29 -8.26
N MET A 115 -0.50 8.28 -7.92
CA MET A 115 -0.41 9.57 -8.60
C MET A 115 0.95 9.79 -9.28
N HIS A 116 2.08 9.54 -8.60
CA HIS A 116 3.38 9.92 -9.12
C HIS A 116 3.99 8.85 -10.04
N PRO A 117 4.38 9.17 -11.30
CA PRO A 117 4.86 8.19 -12.27
C PRO A 117 6.08 7.39 -11.80
N THR A 118 7.02 8.04 -11.09
CA THR A 118 8.21 7.35 -10.55
C THR A 118 7.82 6.35 -9.48
N SER A 119 6.86 6.70 -8.61
CA SER A 119 6.39 5.81 -7.56
C SER A 119 5.70 4.59 -8.13
N VAL A 120 4.89 4.79 -9.18
CA VAL A 120 4.27 3.69 -9.94
C VAL A 120 5.32 2.79 -10.58
N ALA A 121 6.35 3.36 -11.21
CA ALA A 121 7.41 2.59 -11.86
C ALA A 121 8.18 1.72 -10.85
N VAL A 122 8.55 2.30 -9.70
CA VAL A 122 9.25 1.57 -8.63
C VAL A 122 8.37 0.46 -8.04
N LEU A 123 7.09 0.75 -7.74
CA LEU A 123 6.18 -0.25 -7.20
C LEU A 123 6.03 -1.43 -8.18
N LYS A 124 5.84 -1.15 -9.47
CA LYS A 124 5.78 -2.19 -10.52
C LYS A 124 7.05 -3.01 -10.58
N GLN A 125 8.22 -2.35 -10.60
CA GLN A 125 9.51 -3.05 -10.67
C GLN A 125 9.68 -3.99 -9.48
N ILE A 126 9.46 -3.52 -8.26
CA ILE A 126 9.61 -4.33 -7.05
C ILE A 126 8.63 -5.50 -7.06
N THR A 127 7.36 -5.26 -7.39
CA THR A 127 6.37 -6.35 -7.52
C THR A 127 6.81 -7.36 -8.57
N GLN A 128 7.21 -6.93 -9.76
CA GLN A 128 7.64 -7.82 -10.83
C GLN A 128 8.89 -8.65 -10.45
N THR A 129 9.83 -8.06 -9.72
CA THR A 129 10.98 -8.77 -9.14
C THR A 129 10.53 -9.84 -8.15
N LEU A 130 9.64 -9.52 -7.20
CA LEU A 130 9.14 -10.48 -6.21
C LEU A 130 8.33 -11.62 -6.85
N PHE A 131 7.63 -11.34 -7.96
CA PHE A 131 6.94 -12.35 -8.76
C PHE A 131 7.90 -13.22 -9.62
N GLY A 132 9.19 -12.91 -9.67
CA GLY A 132 10.15 -13.60 -10.53
C GLY A 132 9.93 -13.37 -12.02
N THR A 133 9.26 -12.28 -12.39
CA THR A 133 9.00 -11.93 -13.81
C THR A 133 10.11 -11.11 -14.45
N ILE A 134 11.01 -10.57 -13.64
CA ILE A 134 12.21 -9.86 -14.08
C ILE A 134 13.41 -10.59 -13.49
N ASP A 135 14.36 -10.94 -14.35
CA ASP A 135 15.66 -11.42 -13.93
C ASP A 135 16.44 -10.27 -13.28
N THR A 136 16.84 -10.48 -12.03
CA THR A 136 17.73 -9.56 -11.31
C THR A 136 19.12 -10.15 -11.24
N GLU A 137 20.15 -9.29 -11.29
CA GLU A 137 21.52 -9.71 -11.04
C GLU A 137 21.62 -10.42 -9.68
N GLN A 138 22.32 -11.56 -9.66
CA GLN A 138 22.62 -12.22 -8.40
C GLN A 138 23.64 -11.37 -7.64
N VAL A 139 23.19 -10.76 -6.56
CA VAL A 139 24.07 -10.05 -5.64
C VAL A 139 24.84 -11.10 -4.83
N ASP A 140 26.18 -11.01 -4.82
CA ASP A 140 27.01 -11.82 -3.94
C ASP A 140 26.76 -11.40 -2.49
N ILE A 141 25.84 -12.11 -1.83
CA ILE A 141 25.49 -11.88 -0.43
C ILE A 141 26.53 -12.45 0.54
N ALA A 142 27.60 -13.11 0.10
CA ALA A 142 28.57 -13.70 1.02
C ALA A 142 29.30 -12.63 1.87
N ASN A 143 29.41 -11.41 1.36
CA ASN A 143 30.08 -10.29 2.02
C ASN A 143 29.12 -9.14 2.41
N TRP A 144 27.83 -9.42 2.62
CA TRP A 144 26.82 -8.38 2.93
C TRP A 144 27.16 -7.52 4.17
N ILE A 145 27.96 -8.05 5.10
CA ILE A 145 28.41 -7.34 6.31
C ILE A 145 29.48 -6.28 6.00
N GLY A 146 30.22 -6.42 4.89
CA GLY A 146 31.35 -5.56 4.51
C GLY A 146 31.14 -4.74 3.24
N ALA A 147 29.95 -4.79 2.63
CA ALA A 147 29.65 -3.96 1.47
C ALA A 147 29.53 -2.48 1.90
N GLU A 148 30.37 -1.62 1.34
CA GLU A 148 30.21 -0.17 1.48
C GLU A 148 28.91 0.24 0.77
N VAL A 149 28.05 0.97 1.51
CA VAL A 149 26.81 1.57 1.01
C VAL A 149 27.11 2.88 0.30
#